data_AF-A0A3N8BLS7-F1
#
_entry.id   AF-A0A3N8BLS7-F1
#
_cell.length_a   1.000
_cell.length_b   1.000
_cell.length_c   1.000
_cell.angle_alpha   90.00
_cell.angle_beta   90.00
_cell.angle_gamma   90.00
#
_symmetry.space_group_name_H-M   'P 1'
#
loop_
_entity.id
_entity.type
_entity.pdbx_description
1 polymer ?
#
loop_
_entity_poly.entity_id
_entity_poly.type
_entity_poly.pdbx_seq_one_letter_code
_entity_poly.pdbx_strand_id
1 'polypeptide(L)'
;MLKLTFYRNHNDVWIGNLLQDETRLLATTHPATIAAAIFAMDEYSVLVETERGCFEMEFPVDMGELDALGQLMLDQDMGKWMSGFCTFSRFDFANPDPMDTQADIHFRTAMHHLPSELVKVRPTESEPKGFKKQLRKRNQYIYYPWC
;
A
#
# COMPACT_ATOMS: atom_id res chain seq x y z
N MET A 1 3.88 14.50 -6.27
CA MET A 1 2.69 13.68 -6.59
C MET A 1 2.96 12.22 -6.21
N LEU A 2 1.96 11.53 -5.63
CA LEU A 2 2.09 10.10 -5.35
C LEU A 2 1.91 9.26 -6.62
N LYS A 3 2.78 8.26 -6.78
CA LYS A 3 2.77 7.36 -7.91
C LYS A 3 2.89 5.91 -7.43
N LEU A 4 2.02 5.04 -7.93
CA LEU A 4 2.07 3.60 -7.68
C LEU A 4 2.48 2.89 -8.97
N THR A 5 3.68 2.32 -8.96
CA THR A 5 4.19 1.48 -10.06
C THR A 5 4.32 0.02 -9.62
N PHE A 6 4.56 -0.87 -10.58
CA PHE A 6 4.60 -2.30 -10.35
C PHE A 6 5.85 -2.93 -10.96
N TYR A 7 6.37 -3.94 -10.29
CA TYR A 7 7.40 -4.82 -10.84
C TYR A 7 7.29 -6.21 -10.21
N ARG A 8 7.89 -7.21 -10.86
CA ARG A 8 7.99 -8.57 -10.31
C ARG A 8 9.34 -8.78 -9.62
N ASN A 9 9.37 -9.52 -8.51
CA ASN A 9 10.62 -9.98 -7.89
C ASN A 9 11.18 -11.24 -8.59
N HIS A 10 12.29 -11.79 -8.07
CA HIS A 10 12.92 -12.99 -8.62
C HIS A 10 12.05 -14.27 -8.52
N ASN A 11 11.00 -14.25 -7.70
CA ASN A 11 9.99 -15.31 -7.58
C ASN A 11 8.74 -15.03 -8.42
N ASP A 12 8.79 -14.08 -9.33
CA ASP A 12 7.69 -13.71 -10.23
C ASP A 12 6.45 -13.13 -9.52
N VAL A 13 6.61 -12.63 -8.29
CA VAL A 13 5.53 -12.04 -7.49
C VAL A 13 5.46 -10.53 -7.70
N TRP A 14 4.25 -10.02 -7.93
CA TRP A 14 3.98 -8.60 -8.06
C TRP A 14 4.23 -7.80 -6.78
N ILE A 15 4.94 -6.69 -6.94
CA ILE A 15 5.26 -5.71 -5.92
C ILE A 15 4.65 -4.37 -6.33
N GLY A 16 3.87 -3.78 -5.43
CA GLY A 16 3.49 -2.37 -5.54
C GLY A 16 4.60 -1.49 -4.99
N ASN A 17 5.02 -0.51 -5.78
CA ASN A 17 6.10 0.43 -5.50
C ASN A 17 5.52 1.83 -5.41
N LEU A 18 5.44 2.37 -4.19
CA LEU A 18 4.92 3.71 -3.94
C LEU A 18 6.06 4.72 -3.98
N LEU A 19 5.91 5.75 -4.81
CA LEU A 19 6.87 6.84 -4.97
C LEU A 19 6.23 8.19 -4.69
N GLN A 20 7.04 9.14 -4.27
CA GLN A 20 6.76 10.57 -4.26
C GLN A 20 7.89 11.28 -5.00
N ASP A 21 7.56 11.98 -6.08
CA ASP A 21 8.52 12.77 -6.89
C ASP A 21 9.77 11.95 -7.27
N GLU A 22 9.54 10.75 -7.83
CA GLU A 22 10.55 9.73 -8.20
C GLU A 22 11.34 9.09 -7.05
N THR A 23 11.14 9.55 -5.81
CA THR A 23 11.73 8.91 -4.62
C THR A 23 10.83 7.78 -4.15
N ARG A 24 11.38 6.56 -4.04
CA ARG A 24 10.66 5.42 -3.46
C ARG A 24 10.40 5.68 -1.97
N LEU A 25 9.12 5.60 -1.58
CA LEU A 25 8.69 5.62 -0.19
C LEU A 25 8.70 4.20 0.39
N LEU A 26 8.02 3.26 -0.27
CA LEU A 26 8.04 1.85 0.09
C LEU A 26 7.67 0.97 -1.10
N ALA A 27 8.10 -0.28 -1.08
CA ALA A 27 7.72 -1.28 -2.08
C ALA A 27 7.36 -2.58 -1.37
N THR A 28 6.23 -3.22 -1.70
CA THR A 28 5.83 -4.44 -1.01
C THR A 28 4.87 -5.31 -1.82
N THR A 29 4.86 -6.61 -1.50
CA THR A 29 3.88 -7.57 -2.02
C THR A 29 2.50 -7.42 -1.38
N HIS A 30 2.37 -6.65 -0.29
CA HIS A 30 1.11 -6.52 0.46
C HIS A 30 0.36 -5.23 0.09
N PRO A 31 -0.75 -5.31 -0.67
CA PRO A 31 -1.50 -4.12 -1.08
C PRO A 31 -2.04 -3.30 0.10
N ALA A 32 -2.43 -3.96 1.20
CA ALA A 32 -2.89 -3.29 2.41
C ALA A 32 -1.86 -2.32 3.00
N THR A 33 -0.57 -2.64 2.92
CA THR A 33 0.49 -1.77 3.45
C THR A 33 0.69 -0.53 2.57
N ILE A 34 0.49 -0.63 1.25
CA ILE A 34 0.50 0.53 0.34
C ILE A 34 -0.71 1.42 0.63
N ALA A 35 -1.91 0.83 0.73
CA ALA A 35 -3.14 1.56 1.08
C ALA A 35 -2.99 2.29 2.43
N ALA A 36 -2.48 1.60 3.46
CA ALA A 36 -2.26 2.19 4.77
C ALA A 36 -1.20 3.30 4.75
N ALA A 37 -0.22 3.26 3.84
CA ALA A 37 0.76 4.33 3.68
C ALA A 37 0.13 5.59 3.08
N ILE A 38 -0.68 5.45 2.04
CA ILE A 38 -1.41 6.57 1.42
C ILE A 38 -2.36 7.19 2.46
N PHE A 39 -3.08 6.36 3.21
CA PHE A 39 -3.91 6.79 4.34
C PHE A 39 -3.09 7.54 5.42
N ALA A 40 -1.93 7.00 5.82
CA ALA A 40 -1.06 7.64 6.82
C ALA A 40 -0.59 9.04 6.41
N MET A 41 -0.40 9.26 5.10
CA MET A 41 0.00 10.54 4.54
C MET A 41 -1.17 11.51 4.36
N ASP A 42 -2.42 11.07 4.56
CA ASP A 42 -3.62 11.88 4.32
C ASP A 42 -3.61 12.44 2.89
N GLU A 43 -3.44 11.53 1.92
CA GLU A 43 -3.41 11.82 0.48
C GLU A 43 -4.63 11.21 -0.21
N TYR A 44 -5.14 11.92 -1.22
CA TYR A 44 -6.45 11.66 -1.83
C TYR A 44 -6.40 11.37 -3.34
N SER A 45 -5.20 11.35 -3.93
CA SER A 45 -4.97 10.98 -5.32
C SER A 45 -3.67 10.20 -5.44
N VAL A 46 -3.68 9.19 -6.30
CA VAL A 46 -2.49 8.44 -6.67
C VAL A 46 -2.49 8.15 -8.17
N LEU A 47 -1.38 8.42 -8.83
CA LEU A 47 -1.18 8.01 -10.22
C LEU A 47 -0.77 6.54 -10.25
N VAL A 48 -1.64 5.68 -10.78
CA VAL A 48 -1.33 4.27 -11.02
C VAL A 48 -0.73 4.14 -12.41
N GLU A 49 0.48 3.60 -12.50
CA GLU A 49 1.23 3.48 -13.76
C GLU A 49 1.72 2.05 -13.98
N THR A 50 1.47 1.54 -15.19
CA THR A 50 1.86 0.21 -15.66
C THR A 50 2.36 0.30 -17.10
N GLU A 51 2.87 -0.81 -17.65
CA GLU A 51 3.25 -0.87 -19.08
C GLU A 51 2.07 -0.64 -20.03
N ARG A 52 0.82 -0.79 -19.54
CA ARG A 52 -0.39 -0.57 -20.34
C ARG A 52 -0.85 0.89 -20.33
N GLY A 53 -0.25 1.75 -19.51
CA GLY A 53 -0.58 3.17 -19.41
C GLY A 53 -0.62 3.66 -17.97
N CYS A 54 -1.26 4.80 -17.77
CA CYS A 54 -1.45 5.38 -16.44
C CYS A 54 -2.89 5.86 -16.24
N PHE A 55 -3.31 5.91 -14.98
CA PHE A 55 -4.61 6.41 -14.55
C PHE A 55 -4.44 7.12 -13.22
N GLU A 56 -4.85 8.39 -13.14
CA GLU A 56 -4.96 9.09 -11.88
C GLU A 56 -6.27 8.65 -11.21
N MET A 57 -6.16 8.01 -10.04
CA MET A 57 -7.31 7.56 -9.27
C MET A 57 -7.49 8.38 -8.00
N GLU A 58 -8.74 8.55 -7.59
CA GLU A 58 -9.07 9.04 -6.27
C GLU A 58 -8.71 8.00 -5.19
N PHE A 59 -8.35 8.48 -4.01
CA PHE A 59 -8.09 7.64 -2.84
C PHE A 59 -8.99 8.10 -1.68
N PRO A 60 -9.88 7.24 -1.15
CA PRO A 60 -10.11 5.82 -1.50
C PRO A 60 -10.71 5.60 -2.89
N VAL A 61 -10.52 4.40 -3.45
CA VAL A 61 -10.99 4.04 -4.82
C VAL A 61 -12.51 4.12 -4.95
N ASP A 62 -12.98 4.87 -5.95
CA ASP A 62 -14.39 4.84 -6.38
C ASP A 62 -14.68 3.58 -7.21
N MET A 63 -15.88 3.00 -7.03
CA MET A 63 -16.37 1.90 -7.86
C MET A 63 -16.39 2.24 -9.35
N GLY A 64 -16.58 3.52 -9.71
CA GLY A 64 -16.55 3.98 -11.10
C GLY A 64 -15.17 3.85 -11.77
N GLU A 65 -14.09 3.74 -11.00
CA GLU A 65 -12.71 3.70 -11.50
C GLU A 65 -12.20 2.27 -11.78
N LEU A 66 -12.95 1.25 -11.34
CA LEU A 66 -12.53 -0.15 -11.42
C LEU A 66 -12.30 -0.63 -12.86
N ASP A 67 -13.11 -0.15 -13.82
CA ASP A 67 -12.95 -0.50 -15.23
C ASP A 67 -11.64 0.08 -15.80
N ALA A 68 -11.30 1.32 -15.45
CA ALA A 68 -10.07 1.98 -15.88
C ALA A 68 -8.84 1.28 -15.29
N LEU A 69 -8.88 0.97 -13.98
CA LEU A 69 -7.83 0.20 -13.32
C LEU A 69 -7.69 -1.21 -13.90
N GLY A 70 -8.80 -1.85 -14.29
CA GLY A 70 -8.84 -3.13 -14.98
C GLY A 70 -8.07 -3.12 -16.31
N GLN A 71 -8.10 -2.01 -17.04
CA GLN A 71 -7.37 -1.85 -18.30
C GLN A 71 -5.86 -1.71 -18.11
N LEU A 72 -5.40 -1.36 -16.90
CA LEU A 72 -3.97 -1.25 -16.59
C LEU A 72 -3.32 -2.59 -16.22
N MET A 73 -4.11 -3.60 -15.85
CA MET A 73 -3.62 -4.90 -15.37
C MET A 73 -2.92 -5.69 -16.49
N LEU A 74 -1.74 -6.24 -16.19
CA LEU A 74 -0.95 -7.06 -17.12
C LEU A 74 -1.36 -8.54 -17.10
N ASP A 75 -1.79 -9.05 -15.95
CA ASP A 75 -2.21 -10.43 -15.76
C ASP A 75 -3.13 -10.59 -14.55
N GLN A 76 -3.57 -11.83 -14.32
CA GLN A 76 -4.50 -12.16 -13.23
C GLN A 76 -3.91 -11.90 -11.84
N ASP A 77 -2.61 -12.10 -11.63
CA ASP A 77 -1.99 -11.94 -10.32
C ASP A 77 -1.80 -10.46 -9.98
N MET A 78 -1.48 -9.63 -10.97
CA MET A 78 -1.54 -8.18 -10.84
C MET A 78 -2.97 -7.74 -10.52
N GLY A 79 -3.96 -8.35 -11.18
CA GLY A 79 -5.37 -8.09 -10.90
C GLY A 79 -5.77 -8.42 -9.47
N LYS A 80 -5.29 -9.53 -8.90
CA LYS A 80 -5.49 -9.86 -7.47
C LYS A 80 -4.85 -8.82 -6.56
N TRP A 81 -3.63 -8.39 -6.89
CA TRP A 81 -2.94 -7.36 -6.12
C TRP A 81 -3.72 -6.05 -6.13
N MET A 82 -4.12 -5.56 -7.31
CA MET A 82 -4.86 -4.31 -7.50
C MET A 82 -6.24 -4.38 -6.87
N SER A 83 -6.95 -5.51 -6.99
CA SER A 83 -8.22 -5.74 -6.31
C SER A 83 -8.09 -5.66 -4.79
N GLY A 84 -7.02 -6.24 -4.23
CA GLY A 84 -6.67 -6.08 -2.82
C GLY A 84 -6.43 -4.61 -2.46
N PHE A 85 -5.65 -3.89 -3.26
CA PHE A 85 -5.37 -2.47 -3.04
C PHE A 85 -6.65 -1.63 -3.04
N CYS A 86 -7.54 -1.84 -4.01
CA CYS A 86 -8.84 -1.15 -4.06
C CYS A 86 -9.68 -1.43 -2.82
N THR A 87 -9.70 -2.69 -2.37
CA THR A 87 -10.43 -3.09 -1.16
C THR A 87 -9.89 -2.37 0.08
N PHE A 88 -8.57 -2.44 0.30
CA PHE A 88 -7.93 -1.85 1.47
C PHE A 88 -7.88 -0.32 1.44
N SER A 89 -7.96 0.32 0.27
CA SER A 89 -8.02 1.78 0.17
C SER A 89 -9.19 2.38 0.94
N ARG A 90 -10.28 1.62 1.08
CA ARG A 90 -11.54 2.04 1.73
C ARG A 90 -11.53 1.83 3.25
N PHE A 91 -10.47 1.28 3.82
CA PHE A 91 -10.41 0.98 5.24
C PHE A 91 -9.98 2.22 6.03
N ASP A 92 -10.66 2.49 7.15
CA ASP A 92 -10.15 3.40 8.17
C ASP A 92 -9.11 2.65 9.01
N PHE A 93 -7.83 2.88 8.71
CA PHE A 93 -6.73 2.25 9.45
C PHE A 93 -6.51 2.86 10.84
N ALA A 94 -7.04 4.05 11.12
CA ALA A 94 -6.99 4.67 12.43
C ALA A 94 -8.08 4.12 13.37
N ASN A 95 -9.22 3.69 12.81
CA ASN A 95 -10.33 3.08 13.55
C ASN A 95 -10.82 1.79 12.86
N PRO A 96 -9.99 0.72 12.83
CA PRO A 96 -10.35 -0.50 12.13
C PRO A 96 -11.51 -1.25 12.81
N ASP A 97 -12.21 -2.08 12.04
CA ASP A 97 -13.21 -3.01 12.59
C ASP A 97 -12.57 -3.88 13.68
N PRO A 98 -13.21 -4.09 14.85
CA PRO A 98 -12.65 -4.91 15.92
C PRO A 98 -12.27 -6.34 15.52
N MET A 99 -12.85 -6.88 14.44
CA MET A 99 -12.53 -8.19 13.90
C MET A 99 -11.31 -8.18 12.96
N ASP A 100 -10.88 -7.01 12.45
CA ASP A 100 -9.66 -6.85 11.67
C ASP A 100 -8.43 -6.77 12.58
N THR A 101 -7.93 -7.95 12.94
CA THR A 101 -6.72 -8.09 13.77
C THR A 101 -5.42 -7.70 13.07
N GLN A 102 -5.44 -7.35 11.78
CA GLN A 102 -4.25 -7.09 10.97
C GLN A 102 -4.09 -5.61 10.57
N ALA A 103 -5.16 -4.82 10.57
CA ALA A 103 -5.16 -3.41 10.18
C ALA A 103 -4.10 -2.59 10.95
N ASP A 104 -4.05 -2.69 12.28
CA ASP A 104 -3.06 -1.97 13.10
C ASP A 104 -1.62 -2.33 12.69
N ILE A 105 -1.37 -3.61 12.39
CA ILE A 105 -0.04 -4.05 11.96
C ILE A 105 0.30 -3.48 10.58
N HIS A 106 -0.65 -3.45 9.63
CA HIS A 106 -0.43 -2.82 8.32
C HIS A 106 -0.13 -1.33 8.45
N PHE A 107 -0.92 -0.62 9.26
CA PHE A 107 -0.79 0.82 9.45
C PHE A 107 0.52 1.21 10.11
N ARG A 108 0.88 0.57 11.23
CA ARG A 108 2.16 0.83 11.90
C ARG A 108 3.36 0.42 11.05
N THR A 109 3.22 -0.64 10.24
CA THR A 109 4.29 -1.04 9.32
C THR A 109 4.49 0.02 8.25
N ALA A 110 3.43 0.51 7.63
CA ALA A 110 3.50 1.59 6.66
C ALA A 110 4.21 2.83 7.24
N MET A 111 3.75 3.31 8.41
CA MET A 111 4.35 4.45 9.10
C MET A 111 5.81 4.26 9.49
N HIS A 112 6.23 3.03 9.80
CA HIS A 112 7.64 2.76 10.13
C HIS A 112 8.57 3.01 8.94
N HIS A 113 8.10 2.77 7.72
CA HIS A 113 8.88 2.92 6.50
C HIS A 113 8.73 4.28 5.84
N LEU A 114 7.66 5.01 6.15
CA LEU A 114 7.48 6.37 5.67
C LEU A 114 8.43 7.35 6.36
N PRO A 115 8.95 8.35 5.63
CA PRO A 115 9.55 9.54 6.24
C PRO A 115 8.58 10.18 7.23
N SER A 116 9.07 10.50 8.43
CA SER A 116 8.24 10.95 9.55
C SER A 116 7.45 12.23 9.28
N GLU A 117 7.98 13.08 8.42
CA GLU A 117 7.45 14.36 7.95
C GLU A 117 6.27 14.21 7.00
N LEU A 118 6.13 13.06 6.35
CA LEU A 118 5.01 12.76 5.46
C LEU A 118 3.81 12.17 6.21
N VAL A 119 4.03 11.66 7.43
CA VAL A 119 2.97 10.99 8.21
C VAL A 119 2.10 12.01 8.93
N LYS A 120 0.86 12.19 8.45
CA LYS A 120 -0.16 13.09 9.01
C LYS A 120 -1.14 12.39 9.94
N VAL A 121 -1.47 11.12 9.66
CA VAL A 121 -2.37 10.28 10.49
C VAL A 121 -1.56 9.23 11.24
N ARG A 122 -1.88 9.03 12.53
CA ARG A 122 -1.15 8.09 13.42
C ARG A 122 -2.11 7.26 14.25
N PRO A 123 -1.75 6.01 14.63
CA PRO A 123 -2.47 5.25 15.64
C PRO A 123 -2.58 6.05 16.92
N THR A 124 -3.78 6.06 17.48
CA THR A 124 -4.07 6.69 18.78
C THR A 124 -3.59 5.82 19.94
N GLU A 125 -3.60 4.50 19.75
CA GLU A 125 -3.19 3.55 20.77
C GLU A 125 -1.68 3.31 20.82
N SER A 126 -1.21 2.84 21.98
CA SER A 126 0.18 2.42 22.18
C SER A 126 0.55 1.25 21.28
N GLU A 127 1.83 1.16 20.92
CA GLU A 127 2.37 0.03 20.15
C GLU A 127 2.07 -1.31 20.85
N PRO A 128 1.50 -2.30 20.15
CA PRO A 128 1.18 -3.58 20.75
C PRO A 128 2.45 -4.33 21.16
N LYS A 129 2.34 -5.12 22.24
CA LYS A 129 3.46 -5.93 22.74
C LYS A 129 3.98 -6.86 21.63
N GLY A 130 5.27 -6.77 21.34
CA GLY A 130 5.93 -7.60 20.33
C GLY A 130 5.86 -7.07 18.91
N PHE A 131 5.31 -5.86 18.68
CA PHE A 131 5.27 -5.23 17.35
C PHE A 131 6.65 -5.17 16.69
N LYS A 132 7.70 -4.75 17.41
CA LYS A 132 9.09 -4.76 16.88
C LYS A 132 9.53 -6.11 16.30
N LYS A 133 9.07 -7.23 16.89
CA LYS A 133 9.36 -8.59 16.37
C LYS A 133 8.57 -8.86 15.09
N GLN A 134 7.31 -8.46 15.04
CA GLN A 134 6.46 -8.57 13.85
C GLN A 134 7.03 -7.70 12.71
N LEU A 135 7.40 -6.46 13.01
CA LEU A 135 8.00 -5.51 12.08
C LEU A 135 9.28 -6.05 11.45
N ARG A 136 10.20 -6.64 12.25
CA ARG A 136 11.39 -7.31 11.71
C ARG A 136 11.06 -8.41 10.70
N LYS A 137 10.02 -9.20 10.96
CA LYS A 137 9.53 -10.20 10.00
C LYS A 137 8.91 -9.53 8.78
N ARG A 138 8.20 -8.40 8.93
CA ARG A 138 7.57 -7.69 7.81
C ARG A 138 8.56 -6.94 6.92
N ASN A 139 9.71 -6.51 7.45
CA ASN A 139 10.76 -5.85 6.68
C ASN A 139 11.27 -6.74 5.52
N GLN A 140 11.18 -8.07 5.65
CA GLN A 140 11.48 -9.01 4.57
C GLN A 140 10.47 -8.97 3.41
N TYR A 141 9.37 -8.24 3.53
CA TYR A 141 8.38 -8.04 2.47
C TYR A 141 8.39 -6.59 1.96
N ILE A 142 9.29 -5.72 2.48
CA ILE A 142 9.29 -4.28 2.22
C ILE A 142 10.65 -3.78 1.70
N TYR A 143 11.74 -4.11 2.40
CA TYR A 143 13.09 -3.77 1.90
C TYR A 143 13.60 -4.81 0.90
N TYR A 144 13.21 -6.06 1.15
CA TYR A 144 13.53 -7.18 0.29
C TYR A 144 12.23 -7.87 -0.07
N PRO A 145 11.29 -7.21 -0.77
CA PRO A 145 10.00 -7.81 -1.10
C PRO A 145 10.12 -9.04 -2.01
N TRP A 146 11.33 -9.52 -2.33
CA TRP A 146 11.93 -10.81 -1.92
C TRP A 146 13.26 -10.90 -2.67
N CYS A 147 14.40 -10.80 -1.99
CA CYS A 147 15.56 -11.62 -2.35
C CYS A 147 15.23 -13.09 -2.12
#